data_AF-A0A2H6FY98-F1
#
_entry.id   AF-A0A2H6FY98-F1
#
_cell.length_a   1.000
_cell.length_b   1.000
_cell.length_c   1.000
_cell.angle_alpha   90.00
_cell.angle_beta   90.00
_cell.angle_gamma   90.00
#
_symmetry.space_group_name_H-M   'P 1'
#
loop_
_entity.id
_entity.type
_entity.pdbx_description
1 polymer ?
#
loop_
_entity_poly.entity_id
_entity_poly.type
_entity_poly.pdbx_seq_one_letter_code
_entity_poly.pdbx_strand_id
1 'polypeptide(L)'
;MRLQPEIQSWLNSALKSQAELIEVDSTGDGEITTADADNAQLAAWLVSGDLDAAYVNSRIAMYGERSPWFPGVDLWKPDDAAAGQIAVKSNNSPPFEIEIRAWDRLEKILYLKKIYAD
;
A
#
# COMPACT_ATOMS: atom_id res chain seq x y z
N MET A 1 -9.88 8.26 9.03
CA MET A 1 -8.92 7.54 8.16
C MET A 1 -8.91 6.07 8.58
N ARG A 2 -9.39 5.17 7.70
CA ARG A 2 -9.44 3.71 7.95
C ARG A 2 -8.38 3.04 7.07
N LEU A 3 -7.12 3.29 7.37
CA LEU A 3 -5.95 2.78 6.63
C LEU A 3 -5.84 1.25 6.64
N GLN A 4 -6.02 0.67 7.82
CA GLN A 4 -5.82 -0.77 8.01
C GLN A 4 -6.80 -1.62 7.18
N PRO A 5 -8.12 -1.35 7.16
CA PRO A 5 -9.04 -2.13 6.32
C PRO A 5 -8.70 -2.09 4.84
N GLU A 6 -8.25 -0.93 4.33
CA GLU A 6 -7.93 -0.74 2.92
C GLU A 6 -6.74 -1.61 2.50
N ILE A 7 -5.59 -1.46 3.16
CA ILE A 7 -4.38 -2.21 2.82
C ILE A 7 -4.50 -3.71 3.12
N GLN A 8 -5.31 -4.09 4.12
CA GLN A 8 -5.67 -5.49 4.37
C GLN A 8 -6.47 -6.06 3.18
N SER A 9 -7.36 -5.26 2.58
CA SER A 9 -8.11 -5.68 1.39
C SER A 9 -7.15 -5.96 0.24
N TRP A 10 -6.13 -5.13 0.02
CA TRP A 10 -5.10 -5.35 -0.98
C TRP A 10 -4.34 -6.67 -0.77
N LEU A 11 -3.88 -6.93 0.46
CA LEU A 11 -3.18 -8.17 0.78
C LEU A 11 -4.07 -9.41 0.60
N ASN A 12 -5.31 -9.35 1.07
CA ASN A 12 -6.26 -10.46 0.96
C ASN A 12 -6.62 -10.74 -0.50
N SER A 13 -6.78 -9.69 -1.31
CA SER A 13 -7.06 -9.79 -2.75
C SER A 13 -5.88 -10.45 -3.50
N ALA A 14 -4.65 -10.02 -3.21
CA ALA A 14 -3.43 -10.63 -3.76
C ALA A 14 -3.31 -12.12 -3.41
N LEU A 15 -3.68 -12.53 -2.20
CA LEU A 15 -3.56 -13.93 -1.76
C LEU A 15 -4.65 -14.86 -2.29
N LYS A 16 -5.81 -14.32 -2.71
CA LYS A 16 -6.83 -15.13 -3.39
C LYS A 16 -6.35 -15.60 -4.76
N SER A 17 -5.56 -14.80 -5.48
CA SER A 17 -4.96 -15.13 -6.80
C SER A 17 -5.97 -15.54 -7.91
N GLN A 18 -7.22 -15.09 -7.83
CA GLN A 18 -8.28 -15.43 -8.80
C GLN A 18 -8.30 -14.46 -9.99
N ALA A 19 -7.98 -14.94 -11.20
CA ALA A 19 -7.66 -14.12 -12.38
C ALA A 19 -8.80 -13.31 -13.03
N GLU A 20 -9.92 -13.06 -12.34
CA GLU A 20 -11.05 -12.30 -12.89
C GLU A 20 -11.74 -11.41 -11.84
N LEU A 21 -11.36 -11.53 -10.58
CA LEU A 21 -11.98 -10.77 -9.50
C LEU A 21 -11.19 -9.48 -9.26
N ILE A 22 -11.89 -8.36 -9.36
CA ILE A 22 -11.36 -7.02 -9.11
C ILE A 22 -12.01 -6.51 -7.82
N GLU A 23 -11.22 -6.30 -6.77
CA GLU A 23 -11.70 -6.01 -5.42
C GLU A 23 -11.16 -4.70 -4.83
N VAL A 24 -10.20 -4.07 -5.50
CA VAL A 24 -9.54 -2.83 -5.03
C VAL A 24 -9.48 -1.80 -6.14
N ASP A 25 -9.57 -0.52 -5.77
CA ASP A 25 -9.27 0.61 -6.64
C ASP A 25 -7.75 0.78 -6.71
N SER A 26 -7.15 0.12 -7.69
CA SER A 26 -5.70 0.09 -7.91
C SER A 26 -5.19 1.28 -8.71
N THR A 27 -6.09 2.02 -9.36
CA THR A 27 -5.75 3.25 -10.08
C THR A 27 -5.85 4.49 -9.20
N GLY A 28 -6.63 4.42 -8.12
CA GLY A 28 -6.91 5.53 -7.23
C GLY A 28 -7.82 6.59 -7.85
N ASP A 29 -8.70 6.19 -8.77
CA ASP A 29 -9.63 7.09 -9.46
C ASP A 29 -10.99 7.22 -8.76
N GLY A 30 -11.20 6.45 -7.70
CA GLY A 30 -12.39 6.47 -6.85
C GLY A 30 -13.47 5.47 -7.26
N GLU A 31 -13.23 4.66 -8.30
CA GLU A 31 -14.13 3.61 -8.76
C GLU A 31 -13.40 2.26 -8.83
N ILE A 32 -14.15 1.16 -8.73
CA ILE A 32 -13.59 -0.19 -9.00
C ILE A 32 -14.15 -0.62 -10.35
N THR A 33 -13.27 -0.68 -11.35
CA THR A 33 -13.63 -0.94 -12.75
C THR A 33 -12.71 -1.97 -13.39
N THR A 34 -12.90 -2.26 -14.68
CA THR A 34 -11.99 -3.13 -15.44
C THR A 34 -10.62 -2.51 -15.72
N ALA A 35 -10.41 -1.23 -15.38
CA ALA A 35 -9.09 -0.59 -15.44
C ALA A 35 -8.20 -0.99 -14.26
N ASP A 36 -8.79 -1.53 -13.20
CA ASP A 36 -8.08 -1.95 -12.00
C ASP A 36 -7.46 -3.34 -12.14
N ALA A 37 -6.43 -3.58 -11.33
CA ALA A 37 -5.77 -4.86 -11.20
C ALA A 37 -6.73 -5.91 -10.62
N ASP A 38 -6.84 -7.03 -11.33
CA ASP A 38 -7.46 -8.24 -10.80
C ASP A 38 -6.56 -8.92 -9.74
N ASN A 39 -7.11 -9.91 -9.04
CA ASN A 39 -6.39 -10.62 -8.00
C ASN A 39 -5.16 -11.40 -8.51
N ALA A 40 -5.08 -11.77 -9.79
CA ALA A 40 -3.89 -12.42 -10.34
C ALA A 40 -2.76 -11.41 -10.56
N GLN A 41 -3.09 -10.20 -11.02
CA GLN A 41 -2.14 -9.09 -11.12
C GLN A 41 -1.65 -8.64 -9.75
N LEU A 42 -2.53 -8.53 -8.75
CA LEU A 42 -2.15 -8.25 -7.36
C LEU A 42 -1.24 -9.36 -6.78
N ALA A 43 -1.53 -10.62 -7.07
CA ALA A 43 -0.67 -11.75 -6.66
C ALA A 43 0.73 -11.66 -7.28
N ALA A 44 0.80 -11.30 -8.58
CA ALA A 44 2.07 -11.11 -9.26
C ALA A 44 2.88 -9.98 -8.62
N TRP A 45 2.25 -8.84 -8.31
CA TRP A 45 2.89 -7.73 -7.61
C TRP A 45 3.36 -8.08 -6.21
N LEU A 46 2.59 -8.89 -5.47
CA LEU A 46 3.01 -9.35 -4.15
C LEU A 46 4.29 -10.17 -4.23
N VAL A 47 4.40 -11.09 -5.21
CA VAL A 47 5.57 -11.96 -5.38
C VAL A 47 6.77 -11.20 -5.95
N SER A 48 6.56 -10.21 -6.82
CA SER A 48 7.65 -9.37 -7.35
C SER A 48 8.14 -8.32 -6.33
N GLY A 49 7.32 -7.98 -5.33
CA GLY A 49 7.59 -6.91 -4.37
C GLY A 49 7.14 -5.53 -4.86
N ASP A 50 6.17 -5.46 -5.77
CA ASP A 50 5.62 -4.22 -6.31
C ASP A 50 4.26 -3.84 -5.70
N LEU A 51 3.70 -4.66 -4.81
CA LEU A 51 2.34 -4.46 -4.27
C LEU A 51 2.23 -3.17 -3.45
N ASP A 52 3.25 -2.84 -2.68
CA ASP A 52 3.34 -1.60 -1.91
C ASP A 52 3.46 -0.36 -2.79
N ALA A 53 4.25 -0.42 -3.87
CA ALA A 53 4.32 0.65 -4.86
C ALA A 53 2.96 0.89 -5.53
N ALA A 54 2.26 -0.17 -5.92
CA ALA A 54 0.92 -0.07 -6.48
C ALA A 54 -0.07 0.56 -5.49
N TYR A 55 -0.09 0.09 -4.25
CA TYR A 55 -0.94 0.65 -3.18
C TYR A 55 -0.63 2.12 -2.90
N VAL A 56 0.65 2.49 -2.81
CA VAL A 56 1.05 3.87 -2.53
C VAL A 56 0.67 4.80 -3.69
N ASN A 57 0.85 4.35 -4.94
CA ASN A 57 0.47 5.15 -6.11
C ASN A 57 -1.04 5.38 -6.17
N SER A 58 -1.86 4.35 -5.96
CA SER A 58 -3.32 4.51 -5.92
C SER A 58 -3.75 5.45 -4.80
N ARG A 59 -3.13 5.33 -3.62
CA ARG A 59 -3.40 6.20 -2.48
C ARG A 59 -3.06 7.67 -2.76
N ILE A 60 -1.92 7.92 -3.39
CA ILE A 60 -1.49 9.27 -3.77
C ILE A 60 -2.44 9.85 -4.83
N ALA A 61 -2.85 9.05 -5.83
CA ALA A 61 -3.81 9.47 -6.84
C ALA A 61 -5.16 9.85 -6.23
N MET A 62 -5.67 9.03 -5.30
CA MET A 62 -6.98 9.21 -4.68
C MET A 62 -7.05 10.39 -3.71
N TYR A 63 -6.01 10.59 -2.88
CA TYR A 63 -6.07 11.53 -1.75
C TYR A 63 -5.08 12.70 -1.82
N GLY A 64 -4.01 12.60 -2.61
CA GLY A 64 -3.00 13.65 -2.73
C GLY A 64 -2.33 14.04 -1.40
N GLU A 65 -2.22 13.11 -0.45
CA GLU A 65 -1.72 13.38 0.90
C GLU A 65 -0.25 13.82 0.86
N ARG A 66 0.08 14.98 1.44
CA ARG A 66 1.44 15.54 1.51
C ARG A 66 2.00 15.46 2.92
N SER A 67 3.33 15.40 3.04
CA SER A 67 4.00 15.43 4.33
C SER A 67 3.70 16.74 5.07
N PRO A 68 3.29 16.71 6.34
CA PRO A 68 3.05 17.93 7.12
C PRO A 68 4.35 18.68 7.45
N TRP A 69 5.51 18.04 7.29
CA TRP A 69 6.83 18.66 7.50
C TRP A 69 7.49 19.12 6.19
N PHE A 70 7.11 18.52 5.05
CA PHE A 70 7.66 18.80 3.72
C PHE A 70 6.53 18.90 2.68
N PRO A 71 5.91 20.08 2.50
CA PRO A 71 4.69 20.22 1.66
C PRO A 71 4.83 19.81 0.19
N GLY A 72 6.06 19.75 -0.34
CA GLY A 72 6.35 19.29 -1.70
C GLY A 72 6.58 17.78 -1.83
N VAL A 73 6.47 17.02 -0.75
CA VAL A 73 6.74 15.57 -0.70
C VAL A 73 5.45 14.84 -0.36
N ASP A 74 5.17 13.75 -1.06
CA ASP A 74 4.04 12.86 -0.72
C ASP A 74 4.17 12.32 0.70
N LEU A 75 3.05 12.20 1.42
CA LEU A 75 3.07 11.60 2.74
C LEU A 75 3.44 10.12 2.67
N TRP A 76 3.09 9.45 1.57
CA TRP A 76 3.24 8.01 1.38
C TRP A 76 4.41 7.68 0.46
N LYS A 77 5.08 6.58 0.76
CA LYS A 77 6.21 6.07 -0.03
C LYS A 77 6.27 4.53 0.04
N PRO A 78 6.61 3.84 -1.06
CA PRO A 78 6.88 2.41 -0.99
C PRO A 78 8.25 2.10 -0.38
N ASP A 79 8.38 0.90 0.17
CA ASP A 79 9.59 0.33 0.77
C ASP A 79 10.16 1.12 1.94
N ASP A 80 11.11 2.00 1.64
CA ASP A 80 11.99 2.60 2.61
C ASP A 80 11.44 3.92 3.13
N ALA A 81 11.51 4.01 4.45
CA ALA A 81 11.33 5.20 5.24
C ALA A 81 12.02 6.43 4.64
N ALA A 82 11.36 7.58 4.73
CA ALA A 82 12.07 8.84 4.84
C ALA A 82 11.50 9.68 5.97
N ALA A 83 12.29 10.66 6.43
CA ALA A 83 11.86 11.62 7.43
C ALA A 83 10.52 12.25 7.04
N GLY A 84 9.56 12.23 7.98
CA GLY A 84 8.26 12.85 7.79
C GLY A 84 7.33 12.17 6.77
N GLN A 85 7.59 10.91 6.41
CA GLN A 85 6.74 10.09 5.54
C GLN A 85 6.21 8.83 6.26
N ILE A 86 5.23 8.19 5.64
CA ILE A 86 4.71 6.88 5.98
C ILE A 86 5.14 5.92 4.88
N ALA A 87 5.93 4.91 5.23
CA ALA A 87 6.33 3.85 4.31
C ALA A 87 5.40 2.65 4.43
N VAL A 88 5.13 2.05 3.29
CA VAL A 88 4.45 0.75 3.16
C VAL A 88 5.46 -0.22 2.57
N LYS A 89 5.61 -1.37 3.21
CA LYS A 89 6.52 -2.42 2.73
C LYS A 89 5.82 -3.76 2.72
N SER A 90 5.73 -4.37 1.55
CA SER A 90 5.24 -5.73 1.39
C SER A 90 6.38 -6.74 1.61
N ASN A 91 6.08 -7.86 2.29
CA ASN A 91 6.97 -9.01 2.28
C ASN A 91 6.59 -9.89 1.09
N ASN A 92 7.48 -9.99 0.10
CA ASN A 92 7.26 -10.74 -1.14
C ASN A 92 7.49 -12.25 -1.01
N SER A 93 7.57 -12.76 0.22
CA SER A 93 7.77 -14.17 0.52
C SER A 93 6.90 -14.60 1.71
N PRO A 94 6.49 -15.88 1.79
CA PRO A 94 5.78 -16.38 2.97
C PRO A 94 6.62 -16.24 4.25
N PRO A 95 6.02 -15.80 5.38
CA PRO A 95 4.63 -15.37 5.51
C PRO A 95 4.42 -13.98 4.88
N PHE A 96 3.45 -13.89 3.96
CA PHE A 96 3.09 -12.62 3.34
C PHE A 96 2.52 -11.68 4.39
N GLU A 97 3.11 -10.50 4.49
CA GLU A 97 2.71 -9.45 5.42
C GLU A 97 2.91 -8.09 4.76
N ILE A 98 2.19 -7.08 5.24
CA ILE A 98 2.46 -5.68 4.91
C ILE A 98 2.83 -4.96 6.20
N GLU A 99 3.92 -4.22 6.15
CA GLU A 99 4.36 -3.36 7.21
C GLU A 99 4.06 -1.91 6.86
N ILE A 100 3.48 -1.19 7.82
CA ILE A 100 3.32 0.27 7.78
C ILE A 100 4.22 0.85 8.85
N ARG A 101 5.06 1.79 8.46
CA ARG A 101 5.90 2.55 9.38
C ARG A 101 5.76 4.04 9.13
N ALA A 102 5.67 4.84 10.17
CA ALA A 102 5.64 6.31 10.06
C ALA A 102 6.84 6.90 10.81
N TRP A 103 7.49 7.88 10.19
CA TRP A 103 8.61 8.60 10.79
C TRP A 103 8.25 10.06 11.05
N ASP A 104 8.76 10.61 12.13
CA ASP A 104 8.80 12.05 12.32
C ASP A 104 9.86 12.70 11.41
N ARG A 105 9.95 14.03 11.46
CA ARG A 105 10.93 14.80 10.70
C ARG A 105 12.40 14.55 11.10
N LEU A 106 12.63 13.88 12.24
CA LEU A 106 13.95 13.58 12.81
C LEU A 106 14.29 12.08 12.68
N GLU A 107 13.59 11.37 11.78
CA GLU A 107 13.78 9.94 11.50
C GLU A 107 13.49 9.03 12.71
N LYS A 108 12.66 9.48 13.65
CA LYS A 108 12.16 8.62 14.72
C LYS A 108 10.88 7.94 14.30
N ILE A 109 10.80 6.63 14.54
CA ILE A 109 9.58 5.85 14.30
C ILE A 109 8.49 6.33 15.27
N LEU A 110 7.40 6.85 14.71
CA LEU A 110 6.19 7.22 15.44
C LEU A 110 5.20 6.06 15.52
N TYR A 111 5.22 5.22 14.49
CA TYR A 111 4.28 4.12 14.33
C TYR A 111 4.93 2.98 13.56
N LEU A 112 4.67 1.75 13.98
CA LEU A 112 5.00 0.53 13.26
C LEU A 112 3.85 -0.45 13.45
N LYS A 113 3.37 -1.01 12.35
CA LYS A 113 2.38 -2.08 12.36
C LYS A 113 2.64 -3.08 11.26
N LYS A 114 2.48 -4.35 11.59
CA LYS A 114 2.42 -5.45 10.63
C LYS A 114 0.98 -5.90 10.46
N ILE A 115 0.65 -6.22 9.22
CA ILE A 115 -0.67 -6.62 8.75
C ILE A 115 -0.47 -7.96 8.06
N TYR A 116 -1.23 -8.96 8.49
CA TYR A 116 -1.19 -10.32 7.95
C TYR A 116 -2.53 -10.60 7.31
N ALA A 117 -2.59 -11.49 6.33
CA ALA A 117 -3.85 -12.06 5.90
C ALA A 117 -4.26 -13.16 6.86
N ASP A 118 -5.14 -12.83 7.80
CA ASP A 118 -5.80 -13.77 8.69
C ASP A 118 -7.06 -14.38 8.07
#